data_AF-A0A4S5BJZ5-F1
#
_entry.id   AF-A0A4S5BJZ5-F1
#
_cell.length_a   1.000
_cell.length_b   1.000
_cell.length_c   1.000
_cell.angle_alpha   90.00
_cell.angle_beta   90.00
_cell.angle_gamma   90.00
#
_symmetry.space_group_name_H-M   'P 1'
#
loop_
_entity.id
_entity.type
_entity.pdbx_description
1 polymer ?
#
loop_
_entity_poly.entity_id
_entity_poly.type
_entity_poly.pdbx_seq_one_letter_code
_entity_poly.pdbx_strand_id
1 'polypeptide(L)'
;MAKLKTLQGAPKDFDLPVSLDNLDGSQSEIIFKCIGRTLRDWQPLYLQRLAGEVNAKIDAQDKLDQQAQAPEEGAKKSKKKEATTEAKRIAINEEEIRETLESSLNSPVEIIQEVATGWDLEDDFTSDNLKELINRYPGVQAKLFQQYHERILGNRVKN
;
A
#
# COMPACT_ATOMS: atom_id res chain seq x y z
N MET A 1 -46.95 -10.39 7.01
CA MET A 1 -46.60 -9.07 6.45
C MET A 1 -45.10 -9.02 6.21
N ALA A 2 -44.68 -9.15 4.94
CA ALA A 2 -43.27 -9.12 4.58
C ALA A 2 -42.76 -7.67 4.73
N LYS A 3 -41.85 -7.45 5.68
CA LYS A 3 -41.11 -6.18 5.80
C LYS A 3 -40.15 -6.11 4.62
N LEU A 4 -40.55 -5.41 3.56
CA LEU A 4 -39.65 -4.91 2.53
C LEU A 4 -38.62 -4.04 3.26
N LYS A 5 -37.45 -4.63 3.55
CA LYS A 5 -36.26 -3.86 3.92
C LYS A 5 -36.05 -2.89 2.76
N THR A 6 -36.21 -1.61 3.06
CA THR A 6 -35.95 -0.52 2.13
C THR A 6 -34.63 -0.79 1.42
N LEU A 7 -34.70 -0.91 0.09
CA LEU A 7 -33.57 -0.82 -0.84
C LEU A 7 -33.01 0.62 -0.79
N GLN A 8 -32.67 1.10 0.40
CA GLN A 8 -31.82 2.26 0.53
C GLN A 8 -30.47 1.76 0.07
N GLY A 9 -30.09 2.15 -1.15
CA GLY A 9 -28.77 1.88 -1.72
C GLY A 9 -27.66 2.28 -0.76
N ALA A 10 -26.44 1.83 -1.04
CA ALA A 10 -25.28 2.16 -0.23
C ALA A 10 -25.28 3.67 0.10
N PRO A 11 -25.15 4.06 1.39
CA PRO A 11 -25.09 5.47 1.76
C PRO A 11 -24.01 6.15 0.94
N LYS A 12 -24.29 7.34 0.39
CA LYS A 12 -23.41 8.02 -0.56
C LYS A 12 -22.00 8.24 0.00
N ASP A 13 -21.92 8.54 1.29
CA ASP A 13 -20.69 8.69 2.07
C ASP A 13 -20.88 8.05 3.46
N PHE A 14 -19.79 7.63 4.10
CA PHE A 14 -19.81 7.12 5.48
C PHE A 14 -18.49 7.36 6.20
N ASP A 15 -18.57 7.44 7.52
CA ASP A 15 -17.40 7.59 8.38
C ASP A 15 -16.80 6.22 8.71
N LEU A 16 -15.49 6.09 8.53
CA LEU A 16 -14.72 4.87 8.77
C LEU A 16 -13.62 5.15 9.81
N PRO A 17 -13.78 4.70 11.06
CA PRO A 17 -12.73 4.77 12.05
C PRO A 17 -11.61 3.77 11.72
N VAL A 18 -10.38 4.27 11.58
CA VAL A 18 -9.17 3.48 11.37
C VAL A 18 -8.26 3.64 12.57
N SER A 19 -8.05 2.56 13.31
CA SER A 19 -7.05 2.51 14.37
C SER A 19 -5.66 2.43 13.75
N LEU A 20 -4.73 3.26 14.15
CA LEU A 20 -3.34 3.28 13.70
C LEU A 20 -2.43 2.91 14.86
N ASP A 21 -1.42 2.12 14.56
CA ASP A 21 -0.43 1.69 15.55
C ASP A 21 0.79 2.61 15.42
N ASN A 22 1.13 3.33 16.48
CA ASN A 22 2.35 4.13 16.53
C ASN A 22 3.58 3.23 16.75
N LEU A 23 4.76 3.75 16.38
CA LEU A 23 6.05 3.13 16.72
C LEU A 23 6.25 2.94 18.23
N ASP A 24 5.61 3.77 19.06
CA ASP A 24 5.63 3.71 20.53
C ASP A 24 4.61 2.70 21.11
N GLY A 25 3.87 2.00 20.24
CA GLY A 25 2.83 1.04 20.64
C GLY A 25 1.52 1.68 21.11
N SER A 26 1.42 3.01 21.14
CA SER A 26 0.16 3.72 21.35
C SER A 26 -0.74 3.61 20.12
N GLN A 27 -2.05 3.52 20.34
CA GLN A 27 -3.05 3.47 19.27
C GLN A 27 -3.66 4.85 19.08
N SER A 28 -3.74 5.30 17.83
CA SER A 28 -4.39 6.55 17.44
C SER A 28 -5.54 6.23 16.49
N GLU A 29 -6.73 6.75 16.73
CA GLU A 29 -7.88 6.52 15.86
C GLU A 29 -8.10 7.74 14.96
N ILE A 30 -8.19 7.52 13.65
CA ILE A 30 -8.52 8.55 12.67
C ILE A 30 -9.82 8.17 11.98
N ILE A 31 -10.78 9.09 11.96
CA ILE A 31 -12.05 8.89 11.28
C ILE A 31 -11.93 9.44 9.86
N PHE A 32 -12.00 8.55 8.87
CA PHE A 32 -12.01 8.93 7.46
C PHE A 32 -13.43 9.08 6.95
N LYS A 33 -13.68 10.11 6.14
CA LYS A 33 -14.93 10.28 5.40
C LYS A 33 -14.78 9.57 4.06
N CYS A 34 -15.38 8.39 3.93
CA CYS A 34 -15.23 7.51 2.80
C CYS A 34 -16.41 7.58 1.83
N ILE A 35 -16.12 7.36 0.54
CA ILE A 35 -17.12 7.28 -0.52
C ILE A 35 -17.86 5.95 -0.41
N GLY A 36 -19.18 5.98 -0.37
CA GLY A 36 -20.00 4.79 -0.43
C GLY A 36 -20.08 4.21 -1.84
N ARG A 37 -19.44 3.06 -2.05
CA ARG A 37 -19.51 2.29 -3.30
C ARG A 37 -20.30 1.00 -3.11
N THR A 38 -20.91 0.52 -4.19
CA THR A 38 -21.47 -0.83 -4.19
C THR A 38 -20.35 -1.85 -4.34
N LEU A 39 -20.59 -3.10 -3.90
CA LEU A 39 -19.62 -4.18 -4.07
C LEU A 39 -19.25 -4.40 -5.56
N ARG A 40 -20.22 -4.19 -6.47
CA ARG A 40 -20.02 -4.36 -7.91
C ARG A 40 -19.05 -3.34 -8.49
N ASP A 41 -19.08 -2.10 -7.98
CA ASP A 41 -18.19 -1.02 -8.42
C ASP A 41 -16.82 -1.13 -7.73
N TRP A 42 -16.79 -1.66 -6.50
CA TRP A 42 -15.56 -1.81 -5.71
C TRP A 42 -14.70 -3.00 -6.13
N GLN A 43 -15.29 -4.17 -6.40
CA GLN A 43 -14.56 -5.38 -6.74
C GLN A 43 -13.53 -5.23 -7.87
N PRO A 44 -13.82 -4.57 -9.02
CA PRO A 44 -12.81 -4.41 -10.06
C PRO A 44 -11.58 -3.62 -9.60
N LEU A 45 -11.78 -2.56 -8.81
CA LEU A 45 -10.69 -1.73 -8.26
C LEU A 45 -9.85 -2.52 -7.24
N TYR A 46 -10.54 -3.27 -6.38
CA TYR A 46 -9.90 -4.15 -5.40
C TYR A 46 -9.05 -5.24 -6.08
N LEU A 47 -9.59 -5.89 -7.11
CA LEU A 47 -8.87 -6.93 -7.86
C LEU A 47 -7.69 -6.35 -8.66
N GLN A 48 -7.84 -5.16 -9.24
CA GLN A 48 -6.76 -4.48 -9.95
C GLN A 48 -5.56 -4.20 -9.01
N ARG A 49 -5.84 -3.78 -7.78
CA ARG A 49 -4.81 -3.54 -6.75
C ARG A 49 -4.11 -4.84 -6.33
N LEU A 50 -4.88 -5.87 -6.00
CA LEU A 50 -4.32 -7.18 -5.66
C LEU A 50 -3.46 -7.76 -6.79
N ALA A 51 -3.92 -7.64 -8.04
CA ALA A 51 -3.16 -8.10 -9.20
C ALA A 51 -1.84 -7.33 -9.36
N GLY A 52 -1.85 -6.01 -9.13
CA GLY A 52 -0.64 -5.19 -9.11
C GLY A 52 0.36 -5.65 -8.03
N GLU A 53 -0.11 -5.94 -6.82
CA GLU A 53 0.74 -6.44 -5.74
C GLU A 53 1.30 -7.85 -6.02
N VAL A 54 0.48 -8.74 -6.58
CA VAL A 54 0.91 -10.10 -6.95
C VAL A 54 1.95 -10.03 -8.07
N ASN A 55 1.72 -9.22 -9.10
CA ASN A 55 2.69 -9.02 -10.18
C ASN A 55 4.01 -8.45 -9.65
N ALA A 56 3.96 -7.44 -8.77
CA ALA A 56 5.16 -6.88 -8.16
C ALA A 56 5.94 -7.92 -7.33
N LYS A 57 5.24 -8.84 -6.65
CA LYS A 57 5.86 -9.95 -5.91
C LYS A 57 6.47 -10.99 -6.85
N ILE A 58 5.81 -11.33 -7.95
CA ILE A 58 6.35 -12.23 -8.98
C ILE A 58 7.61 -11.61 -9.58
N ASP A 59 7.58 -10.34 -9.98
CA ASP A 59 8.74 -9.65 -10.53
C ASP A 59 9.91 -9.58 -9.54
N ALA A 60 9.63 -9.38 -8.25
CA ALA A 60 10.65 -9.41 -7.20
C ALA A 60 11.24 -10.81 -7.04
N GLN A 61 10.41 -11.86 -7.10
CA GLN A 61 10.85 -13.25 -7.03
C GLN A 61 11.68 -13.64 -8.26
N ASP A 62 11.23 -13.29 -9.46
CA ASP A 62 11.95 -13.54 -10.71
C ASP A 62 13.32 -12.83 -10.71
N LYS A 63 13.41 -11.61 -10.17
CA LYS A 63 14.70 -10.90 -9.99
C LYS A 63 15.62 -11.62 -9.00
N LEU A 64 15.08 -12.18 -7.92
CA LEU A 64 15.86 -12.99 -6.97
C LEU A 64 16.35 -14.29 -7.63
N ASP A 65 15.48 -14.95 -8.40
CA ASP A 65 15.81 -16.20 -9.08
C ASP A 65 16.82 -15.98 -10.22
N GLN A 66 16.75 -14.86 -10.95
CA GLN A 66 17.75 -14.47 -11.96
C GLN A 66 19.11 -14.11 -11.33
N GLN A 67 19.14 -13.51 -10.15
CA GLN A 67 20.39 -13.30 -9.40
C GLN A 67 20.96 -14.63 -8.86
N ALA A 68 20.11 -15.60 -8.53
CA ALA A 68 20.52 -16.94 -8.12
C ALA A 68 20.96 -17.84 -9.29
N GLN A 69 20.51 -17.57 -10.52
CA GLN A 69 20.84 -18.33 -11.75
C GLN A 69 21.97 -17.70 -12.60
N ALA A 70 22.71 -16.71 -12.09
CA ALA A 70 23.97 -16.32 -12.71
C ALA A 70 24.94 -17.53 -12.71
N PRO A 71 25.50 -17.94 -13.86
CA PRO A 71 26.06 -19.27 -14.03
C PRO A 71 27.32 -19.49 -13.19
N GLU A 72 27.25 -20.45 -12.26
CA GLU A 72 28.41 -21.23 -11.83
C GLU A 72 28.90 -22.13 -12.99
N GLU A 73 29.39 -21.54 -14.08
CA GLU A 73 30.18 -22.28 -15.08
C GLU A 73 31.64 -21.82 -15.01
N GLY A 74 32.44 -22.59 -14.27
CA GLY A 74 33.89 -22.37 -14.28
C GLY A 74 34.75 -23.10 -13.24
N ALA A 75 34.29 -24.18 -12.58
CA ALA A 75 35.13 -24.88 -11.60
C ALA A 75 35.99 -26.00 -12.24
N LYS A 76 37.10 -25.64 -12.91
CA LYS A 76 38.28 -26.51 -13.05
C LYS A 76 39.58 -25.72 -12.85
N LYS A 77 40.16 -25.90 -11.65
CA LYS A 77 41.58 -25.77 -11.19
C LYS A 77 42.52 -24.84 -12.00
N SER A 78 43.04 -23.79 -11.34
CA SER A 78 44.48 -23.63 -10.97
C SER A 78 44.94 -22.15 -10.88
N LYS A 79 45.75 -21.87 -9.84
CA LYS A 79 46.76 -20.79 -9.69
C LYS A 79 46.30 -19.36 -9.35
N LYS A 80 46.53 -19.03 -8.07
CA LYS A 80 47.11 -17.79 -7.52
C LYS A 80 47.46 -16.73 -8.57
N LYS A 81 46.73 -15.61 -8.58
CA LYS A 81 47.21 -14.25 -8.87
C LYS A 81 46.25 -13.23 -8.24
N GLU A 82 46.82 -12.39 -7.40
CA GLU A 82 46.22 -11.15 -6.89
C GLU A 82 45.78 -10.28 -8.09
N ALA A 83 44.53 -9.83 -8.08
CA ALA A 83 44.06 -8.66 -8.83
C ALA A 83 42.64 -8.31 -8.37
N THR A 84 42.57 -7.29 -7.51
CA THR A 84 41.52 -6.27 -7.47
C THR A 84 40.07 -6.76 -7.47
N THR A 85 39.54 -7.01 -6.28
CA THR A 85 38.10 -6.97 -5.99
C THR A 85 37.65 -5.52 -6.20
N GLU A 86 37.42 -5.15 -7.44
CA GLU A 86 36.75 -3.91 -7.81
C GLU A 86 35.29 -4.08 -7.41
N ALA A 87 35.02 -3.78 -6.14
CA ALA A 87 33.70 -3.57 -5.64
C ALA A 87 33.05 -2.51 -6.54
N LYS A 88 32.15 -2.96 -7.44
CA LYS A 88 31.16 -2.11 -8.09
C LYS A 88 30.42 -1.37 -6.98
N ARG A 89 30.94 -0.21 -6.59
CA ARG A 89 30.20 0.78 -5.84
C ARG A 89 29.09 1.17 -6.78
N ILE A 90 27.87 0.73 -6.48
CA ILE A 90 26.67 1.28 -7.07
C ILE A 90 26.80 2.79 -6.85
N ALA A 91 27.02 3.54 -7.92
CA ALA A 91 26.97 4.99 -7.87
C ALA A 91 25.50 5.31 -7.59
N ILE A 92 25.15 5.41 -6.32
CA ILE A 92 23.82 5.73 -5.87
C ILE A 92 23.57 7.17 -6.34
N ASN A 93 22.79 7.33 -7.41
CA ASN A 93 22.39 8.63 -7.89
C ASN A 93 21.34 9.18 -6.91
N GLU A 94 21.65 10.31 -6.26
CA GLU A 94 20.76 10.92 -5.27
C GLU A 94 19.39 11.28 -5.86
N GLU A 95 19.35 11.66 -7.14
CA GLU A 95 18.10 11.97 -7.86
C GLU A 95 17.22 10.72 -8.06
N GLU A 96 17.84 9.59 -8.38
CA GLU A 96 17.13 8.31 -8.57
C GLU A 96 16.53 7.79 -7.26
N ILE A 97 17.22 8.00 -6.13
CA ILE A 97 16.64 7.70 -4.80
C ILE A 97 15.43 8.58 -4.52
N ARG A 98 15.53 9.89 -4.80
CA ARG A 98 14.44 10.84 -4.54
C ARG A 98 13.20 10.48 -5.36
N GLU A 99 13.37 10.20 -6.64
CA GLU A 99 12.27 9.80 -7.53
C GLU A 99 11.61 8.49 -7.06
N THR A 100 12.41 7.53 -6.61
CA THR A 100 11.92 6.26 -6.07
C THR A 100 11.13 6.48 -4.77
N LEU A 101 11.61 7.35 -3.90
CA LEU A 101 10.95 7.70 -2.64
C LEU A 101 9.64 8.46 -2.88
N GLU A 102 9.63 9.42 -3.80
CA GLU A 102 8.42 10.17 -4.14
C GLU A 102 7.37 9.25 -4.75
N SER A 103 7.77 8.36 -5.66
CA SER A 103 6.89 7.35 -6.26
C SER A 103 6.32 6.40 -5.20
N SER A 104 7.14 6.01 -4.23
CA SER A 104 6.74 5.20 -3.08
C SER A 104 5.68 5.86 -2.20
N LEU A 105 5.67 7.19 -2.09
CA LEU A 105 4.69 7.92 -1.27
C LEU A 105 3.43 8.29 -2.06
N ASN A 106 3.56 8.58 -3.36
CA ASN A 106 2.41 8.95 -4.19
C ASN A 106 1.42 7.78 -4.36
N SER A 107 1.91 6.55 -4.55
CA SER A 107 1.04 5.37 -4.69
C SER A 107 0.10 5.16 -3.48
N PRO A 108 0.58 5.15 -2.23
CA PRO A 108 -0.24 5.16 -1.02
C PRO A 108 -1.25 6.31 -0.93
N VAL A 109 -0.87 7.54 -1.30
CA VAL A 109 -1.75 8.72 -1.27
C VAL A 109 -2.92 8.56 -2.24
N GLU A 110 -2.65 8.07 -3.45
CA GLU A 110 -3.68 7.80 -4.45
C GLU A 110 -4.70 6.78 -3.95
N ILE A 111 -4.27 5.75 -3.19
CA ILE A 111 -5.19 4.77 -2.58
C ILE A 111 -6.16 5.43 -1.62
N ILE A 112 -5.62 6.29 -0.75
CA ILE A 112 -6.42 6.96 0.27
C ILE A 112 -7.42 7.90 -0.40
N GLN A 113 -7.00 8.66 -1.42
CA GLN A 113 -7.88 9.59 -2.16
C GLN A 113 -8.94 8.88 -3.01
N GLU A 114 -8.69 7.64 -3.45
CA GLU A 114 -9.68 6.86 -4.21
C GLU A 114 -10.88 6.42 -3.36
N VAL A 115 -10.64 6.27 -2.04
CA VAL A 115 -11.57 5.71 -1.06
C VAL A 115 -12.14 6.78 -0.12
N ALA A 116 -11.34 7.79 0.23
CA ALA A 116 -11.67 8.84 1.18
C ALA A 116 -11.63 10.23 0.54
N THR A 117 -12.60 11.07 0.91
CA THR A 117 -12.71 12.47 0.47
C THR A 117 -12.36 13.46 1.58
N GLY A 118 -12.18 12.97 2.80
CA GLY A 118 -11.82 13.77 3.96
C GLY A 118 -11.51 12.91 5.18
N TRP A 119 -11.20 13.59 6.27
CA TRP A 119 -11.02 13.00 7.60
C TRP A 119 -11.57 13.94 8.67
N ASP A 120 -11.66 13.45 9.90
CA ASP A 120 -12.04 14.24 11.07
C ASP A 120 -10.78 14.63 11.88
N LEU A 121 -9.91 15.41 11.24
CA LEU A 121 -8.72 16.01 11.85
C LEU A 121 -8.79 17.52 11.72
N GLU A 122 -8.01 18.23 12.54
CA GLU A 122 -7.86 19.69 12.45
C GLU A 122 -7.16 20.11 11.16
N ASP A 123 -6.27 19.27 10.64
CA ASP A 123 -5.55 19.50 9.40
C ASP A 123 -6.42 19.25 8.16
N ASP A 124 -6.14 19.99 7.09
CA ASP A 124 -6.84 19.80 5.81
C ASP A 124 -6.51 18.46 5.15
N PHE A 125 -7.47 17.85 4.47
CA PHE A 125 -7.26 16.62 3.70
C PHE A 125 -6.58 16.94 2.36
N THR A 126 -5.24 16.99 2.38
CA THR A 126 -4.40 17.33 1.22
C THR A 126 -3.39 16.21 0.92
N SER A 127 -2.81 16.21 -0.28
CA SER A 127 -1.76 15.24 -0.64
C SER A 127 -0.55 15.32 0.29
N ASP A 128 -0.18 16.52 0.74
CA ASP A 128 1.01 16.73 1.56
C ASP A 128 0.78 16.21 2.98
N ASN A 129 -0.38 16.52 3.58
CA ASN A 129 -0.76 15.99 4.89
C ASN A 129 -0.94 14.46 4.87
N LEU A 130 -1.39 13.89 3.75
CA LEU A 130 -1.44 12.44 3.56
C LEU A 130 -0.04 11.81 3.47
N LYS A 131 0.92 12.46 2.80
CA LYS A 131 2.32 12.00 2.79
C LYS A 131 2.90 12.01 4.20
N GLU A 132 2.64 13.05 4.98
CA GLU A 132 3.05 13.12 6.39
C GLU A 132 2.41 12.00 7.22
N LEU A 133 1.11 11.75 7.02
CA LEU A 133 0.41 10.63 7.67
C LEU A 133 1.08 9.29 7.34
N ILE A 134 1.35 9.02 6.06
CA ILE A 134 1.96 7.76 5.61
C ILE A 134 3.38 7.61 6.14
N ASN A 135 4.15 8.69 6.20
CA ASN A 135 5.49 8.70 6.79
C ASN A 135 5.46 8.40 8.29
N ARG A 136 4.46 8.93 9.02
CA ARG A 136 4.32 8.72 10.46
C ARG A 136 3.72 7.36 10.81
N TYR A 137 2.80 6.87 9.98
CA TYR A 137 2.06 5.63 10.16
C TYR A 137 2.23 4.73 8.92
N PRO A 138 3.37 4.02 8.82
CA PRO A 138 3.58 3.10 7.71
C PRO A 138 2.49 2.03 7.70
N GLY A 139 1.83 1.85 6.56
CA GLY A 139 0.75 0.86 6.40
C GLY A 139 -0.66 1.39 6.70
N VAL A 140 -0.81 2.68 7.03
CA VAL A 140 -2.13 3.31 7.18
C VAL A 140 -3.04 3.09 5.96
N GLN A 141 -2.48 3.18 4.76
CA GLN A 141 -3.20 2.98 3.50
C GLN A 141 -3.75 1.54 3.39
N ALA A 142 -2.95 0.54 3.80
CA ALA A 142 -3.36 -0.86 3.73
C ALA A 142 -4.49 -1.16 4.73
N LYS A 143 -4.39 -0.60 5.94
CA LYS A 143 -5.39 -0.76 6.99
C LYS A 143 -6.72 -0.08 6.63
N LEU A 144 -6.66 1.16 6.12
CA LEU A 144 -7.83 1.88 5.61
C LEU A 144 -8.50 1.07 4.48
N PHE A 145 -7.71 0.61 3.50
CA PHE A 145 -8.22 -0.13 2.35
C PHE A 145 -8.87 -1.46 2.75
N GLN A 146 -8.26 -2.20 3.69
CA GLN A 146 -8.81 -3.44 4.23
C GLN A 146 -10.13 -3.19 4.97
N GLN A 147 -10.16 -2.22 5.89
CA GLN A 147 -11.38 -1.91 6.66
C GLN A 147 -12.50 -1.39 5.75
N TYR A 148 -12.17 -0.61 4.73
CA TYR A 148 -13.12 -0.18 3.72
C TYR A 148 -13.69 -1.37 2.93
N HIS A 149 -12.84 -2.31 2.52
CA HIS A 149 -13.28 -3.53 1.84
C HIS A 149 -14.20 -4.38 2.74
N GLU A 150 -13.84 -4.61 4.00
CA GLU A 150 -14.66 -5.33 4.97
C GLU A 150 -16.02 -4.65 5.20
N ARG A 151 -16.01 -3.31 5.28
CA ARG A 151 -17.22 -2.50 5.42
C ARG A 151 -18.16 -2.64 4.23
N ILE A 152 -17.63 -2.69 3.00
CA ILE A 152 -18.40 -2.91 1.77
C ILE A 152 -18.95 -4.35 1.71
N LEU A 153 -18.17 -5.34 2.13
CA LEU A 153 -18.62 -6.74 2.21
C LEU A 153 -19.73 -6.95 3.24
N GLY A 154 -20.00 -5.96 4.08
CA GLY A 154 -20.99 -6.06 5.16
C GLY A 154 -20.48 -6.81 6.38
N ASN A 155 -19.18 -7.15 6.42
CA ASN A 155 -18.49 -7.51 7.64
C ASN A 155 -18.35 -6.22 8.47
N ARG A 156 -19.42 -5.87 9.18
CA ARG A 156 -19.31 -4.88 10.24
C ARG A 156 -18.36 -5.47 11.27
N VAL A 157 -17.19 -4.86 11.44
CA VAL A 157 -16.36 -5.08 12.62
C VAL A 157 -17.30 -4.99 13.81
N LYS A 158 -17.47 -6.11 14.51
CA LYS A 158 -18.23 -6.15 15.76
C LYS A 158 -17.37 -5.36 16.75
N ASN A 159 -17.64 -4.07 16.86
CA ASN A 159 -17.27 -3.31 18.05
C ASN A 159 -18.13 -3.81 19.21
#